data_AF-A0A8X6TCK6-F1
#
_entry.id   AF-A0A8X6TCK6-F1
#
_cell.length_a   1.000
_cell.length_b   1.000
_cell.length_c   1.000
_cell.angle_alpha   90.00
_cell.angle_beta   90.00
_cell.angle_gamma   90.00
#
_symmetry.space_group_name_H-M   'P 1'
#
loop_
_entity.id
_entity.type
_entity.pdbx_description
1 polymer ?
#
loop_
_entity_poly.entity_id
_entity_poly.type
_entity_poly.pdbx_seq_one_letter_code
_entity_poly.pdbx_strand_id
1 'polypeptide(L)'
;MLVISLSAFFIVKIIRLTYFEMSFPDKDTRKKCWASRDAYWECLDQNNDNPSSCLEEKKCFENDCPNLWVQHFNRKRDYLKFKEKIQSEDPVEALKKS
;
A
#
# COMPACT_ATOMS: atom_id res chain seq x y z
N MET A 1 -29.57 36.33 11.47
CA MET A 1 -29.44 34.85 11.44
C MET A 1 -29.38 34.26 10.02
N LEU A 2 -28.81 34.97 9.02
CA LEU A 2 -28.75 34.46 7.63
C LEU A 2 -27.33 34.34 7.05
N VAL A 3 -26.29 34.73 7.79
CA VAL A 3 -24.89 34.70 7.30
C VAL A 3 -24.12 33.42 7.68
N ILE A 4 -24.65 32.58 8.58
CA ILE A 4 -23.97 31.37 9.07
C ILE A 4 -24.26 30.15 8.15
N SER A 5 -25.32 30.20 7.34
CA SER A 5 -25.67 29.08 6.44
C SER A 5 -24.80 29.04 5.18
N LEU A 6 -24.46 30.21 4.59
CA LEU A 6 -23.66 30.26 3.37
C LEU A 6 -22.23 29.73 3.58
N SER A 7 -21.62 29.99 4.74
CA SER A 7 -20.29 29.46 5.08
C SER A 7 -20.28 27.93 5.22
N ALA A 8 -21.32 27.34 5.80
CA ALA A 8 -21.44 25.88 5.89
C ALA A 8 -21.58 25.22 4.50
N PHE A 9 -22.35 25.81 3.58
CA PHE A 9 -22.46 25.30 2.20
C PHE A 9 -21.14 25.41 1.41
N PHE A 10 -20.39 26.50 1.58
CA PHE A 10 -19.07 26.65 0.96
C PHE A 10 -18.05 25.65 1.54
N ILE A 11 -18.07 25.42 2.86
CA ILE A 11 -17.19 24.44 3.52
C ILE A 11 -17.52 23.01 3.07
N VAL A 12 -18.80 22.61 2.98
CA VAL A 12 -19.19 21.28 2.49
C VAL A 12 -18.83 21.08 1.02
N LYS A 13 -18.93 22.12 0.18
CA LYS A 13 -18.52 22.06 -1.23
C LYS A 13 -17.00 21.98 -1.39
N ILE A 14 -16.22 22.65 -0.54
CA ILE A 14 -14.75 22.53 -0.51
C ILE A 14 -14.33 21.14 -0.03
N ILE A 15 -14.91 20.61 1.04
CA ILE A 15 -14.63 19.25 1.53
C ILE A 15 -14.96 18.20 0.45
N ARG A 16 -16.07 18.36 -0.28
CA ARG A 16 -16.45 17.44 -1.37
C ARG A 16 -15.51 17.52 -2.58
N LEU A 17 -14.87 18.67 -2.83
CA LEU A 17 -13.92 18.86 -3.93
C LEU A 17 -12.49 18.40 -3.59
N THR A 18 -12.13 18.32 -2.31
CA THR A 18 -10.78 17.90 -1.87
C THR A 18 -10.70 16.43 -1.45
N TYR A 19 -11.83 15.75 -1.28
CA TYR A 19 -11.88 14.41 -0.65
C TYR A 19 -12.46 13.31 -1.57
N PHE A 20 -12.63 13.56 -2.87
CA PHE A 20 -13.28 12.63 -3.81
C PHE A 20 -12.44 12.33 -5.05
N GLU A 21 -11.12 12.22 -4.93
CA GLU A 21 -10.30 11.58 -5.97
C GLU A 21 -9.52 10.39 -5.39
N MET A 22 -10.29 9.41 -4.93
CA MET A 22 -9.87 8.03 -5.12
C MET A 22 -10.84 7.44 -6.15
N SER A 23 -10.62 7.79 -7.42
CA SER A 23 -11.27 7.08 -8.51
C SER A 23 -10.93 5.61 -8.37
N PHE A 24 -11.96 4.76 -8.33
CA PHE A 24 -11.78 3.32 -8.30
C PHE A 24 -10.97 2.94 -9.54
N PRO A 25 -9.79 2.31 -9.40
CA PRO A 25 -8.93 2.06 -10.55
C PRO A 25 -9.65 1.13 -11.52
N ASP A 26 -9.67 1.55 -12.78
CA ASP A 26 -10.18 0.77 -13.90
C ASP A 26 -9.52 -0.61 -13.96
N LYS A 27 -10.20 -1.55 -14.62
CA LYS A 27 -9.76 -2.94 -14.70
C LYS A 27 -8.32 -3.07 -15.22
N ASP A 28 -7.93 -2.27 -16.21
CA ASP A 28 -6.60 -2.35 -16.81
C ASP A 28 -5.54 -1.66 -15.95
N THR A 29 -5.86 -0.54 -15.29
CA THR A 29 -4.99 0.10 -14.28
C THR A 29 -4.70 -0.86 -13.13
N ARG A 30 -5.71 -1.62 -12.68
CA ARG A 30 -5.54 -2.65 -11.66
C ARG A 30 -4.60 -3.77 -12.10
N LYS A 31 -4.76 -4.28 -13.32
CA LYS A 31 -3.87 -5.31 -13.87
C LYS A 31 -2.43 -4.82 -13.93
N LYS A 32 -2.22 -3.58 -14.39
CA LYS A 32 -0.89 -2.95 -14.45
C LYS A 32 -0.25 -2.86 -13.06
N CYS A 33 -1.00 -2.34 -12.09
CA CYS A 33 -0.56 -2.26 -10.70
C CYS A 33 -0.16 -3.65 -10.14
N TRP A 34 -0.96 -4.69 -10.39
CA TRP A 34 -0.63 -6.04 -9.92
C TRP A 34 0.61 -6.62 -10.62
N ALA A 35 0.80 -6.36 -11.91
CA ALA A 35 2.00 -6.78 -12.63
C ALA A 35 3.27 -6.10 -12.07
N SER A 36 3.23 -4.78 -11.87
CA SER A 36 4.37 -4.03 -11.30
C SER A 36 4.68 -4.42 -9.86
N ARG A 37 3.63 -4.75 -9.07
CA ARG A 37 3.77 -5.32 -7.73
C ARG A 37 4.49 -6.65 -7.74
N ASP A 38 4.06 -7.56 -8.62
CA ASP A 38 4.63 -8.91 -8.70
C ASP A 38 6.10 -8.87 -9.14
N ALA A 39 6.44 -8.00 -10.10
CA ALA A 39 7.82 -7.75 -10.51
C ALA A 39 8.70 -7.22 -9.35
N TYR A 40 8.19 -6.28 -8.55
CA TYR A 40 8.92 -5.76 -7.38
C TYR A 40 9.15 -6.85 -6.33
N TRP A 41 8.15 -7.69 -6.04
CA TRP A 41 8.30 -8.77 -5.08
C TRP A 41 9.22 -9.89 -5.56
N GLU A 42 9.16 -10.25 -6.85
CA GLU A 42 10.09 -11.19 -7.44
C GLU A 42 11.54 -10.69 -7.31
N CYS A 43 11.80 -9.42 -7.59
CA CYS A 43 13.11 -8.82 -7.36
C CYS A 43 13.54 -8.92 -5.89
N LEU A 44 12.66 -8.60 -4.95
CA LEU A 44 12.98 -8.69 -3.52
C LEU A 44 13.28 -10.13 -3.09
N ASP A 45 12.50 -11.11 -3.57
CA ASP A 45 12.71 -12.51 -3.23
C ASP A 45 14.05 -13.04 -3.80
N GLN A 46 14.49 -12.56 -4.97
CA GLN A 46 15.81 -12.86 -5.53
C GLN A 46 16.97 -12.16 -4.79
N ASN A 47 16.70 -11.04 -4.12
CA ASN A 47 17.70 -10.18 -3.49
C ASN A 47 17.67 -10.22 -1.95
N ASN A 48 17.19 -11.31 -1.34
CA ASN A 48 17.09 -11.47 0.12
C ASN A 48 16.37 -10.30 0.81
N ASP A 49 15.27 -9.85 0.22
CA ASP A 49 14.48 -8.70 0.70
C ASP A 49 15.22 -7.37 0.76
N ASN A 50 16.31 -7.20 0.01
CA ASN A 50 17.03 -5.93 -0.02
C ASN A 50 16.33 -4.92 -0.96
N PRO A 51 15.67 -3.86 -0.42
CA PRO A 51 14.96 -2.89 -1.25
C PRO A 51 15.90 -2.03 -2.10
N SER A 52 17.19 -1.93 -1.74
CA SER A 52 18.17 -1.12 -2.47
C SER A 52 18.52 -1.72 -3.83
N SER A 53 18.42 -3.04 -3.98
CA SER A 53 18.68 -3.73 -5.25
C SER A 53 17.51 -3.59 -6.25
N CYS A 54 16.31 -3.26 -5.76
CA CYS A 54 15.05 -3.29 -6.52
C CYS A 54 14.41 -1.90 -6.63
N LEU A 55 15.22 -0.86 -6.69
CA LEU A 55 14.75 0.53 -6.66
C LEU A 55 13.91 0.90 -7.89
N GLU A 56 14.23 0.34 -9.05
CA GLU A 56 13.51 0.65 -10.29
C GLU A 56 12.12 0.00 -10.29
N GLU A 57 12.03 -1.28 -9.91
CA GLU A 57 10.77 -2.00 -9.77
C GLU A 57 9.92 -1.38 -8.66
N LYS A 58 10.55 -0.92 -7.57
CA LYS A 58 9.88 -0.18 -6.50
C LYS A 58 9.23 1.10 -7.03
N LYS A 59 9.96 1.90 -7.82
CA LYS A 59 9.40 3.12 -8.44
C LYS A 59 8.25 2.78 -9.38
N CYS A 60 8.37 1.76 -10.21
CA CYS A 60 7.29 1.31 -11.09
C CYS A 60 6.05 0.91 -10.28
N PHE A 61 6.22 0.15 -9.19
CA PHE A 61 5.15 -0.25 -8.30
C PHE A 61 4.47 0.95 -7.62
N GLU A 62 5.24 1.91 -7.09
CA GLU A 62 4.71 3.12 -6.44
C GLU A 62 3.99 4.06 -7.43
N ASN A 63 4.41 4.09 -8.70
CA ASN A 63 3.81 4.91 -9.75
C ASN A 63 2.55 4.28 -10.35
N ASP A 64 2.54 2.96 -10.55
CA ASP A 64 1.43 2.26 -11.20
C ASP A 64 0.27 1.94 -10.26
N CYS A 65 0.52 1.94 -8.94
CA CYS A 65 -0.47 1.62 -7.93
C CYS A 65 -0.93 2.86 -7.14
N PRO A 66 -2.21 2.93 -6.74
CA PRO A 66 -2.67 3.91 -5.77
C PRO A 66 -1.89 3.78 -4.46
N ASN A 67 -1.55 4.91 -3.82
CA ASN A 67 -0.74 4.89 -2.60
C ASN A 67 -1.35 4.03 -1.47
N LEU A 68 -2.68 4.05 -1.31
CA LEU A 68 -3.38 3.22 -0.33
C LEU A 68 -3.17 1.72 -0.60
N TRP A 69 -3.12 1.31 -1.87
CA TRP A 69 -2.89 -0.07 -2.26
C TRP A 69 -1.44 -0.48 -2.00
N VAL A 70 -0.48 0.38 -2.36
CA VAL A 70 0.95 0.17 -2.04
C VAL A 70 1.13 -0.09 -0.55
N GLN A 71 0.59 0.79 0.29
CA GLN A 71 0.66 0.62 1.74
C GLN A 71 0.00 -0.68 2.22
N HIS A 72 -1.18 -1.02 1.70
CA HIS A 72 -1.87 -2.26 2.06
C HIS A 72 -1.07 -3.50 1.65
N PHE A 73 -0.52 -3.52 0.44
CA PHE A 73 0.28 -4.62 -0.08
C PHE A 73 1.58 -4.81 0.69
N ASN A 74 2.30 -3.73 1.01
CA ASN A 74 3.52 -3.80 1.82
C ASN A 74 3.23 -4.38 3.20
N ARG A 75 2.24 -3.84 3.93
CA ARG A 75 1.84 -4.39 5.24
C ARG A 75 1.46 -5.86 5.17
N LYS A 76 0.74 -6.27 4.13
CA LYS A 76 0.35 -7.67 3.94
C LYS A 76 1.57 -8.56 3.70
N ARG A 77 2.53 -8.12 2.89
CA ARG A 77 3.76 -8.87 2.63
C ARG A 77 4.58 -9.06 3.92
N ASP A 78 4.78 -7.99 4.67
CA ASP A 78 5.53 -8.03 5.94
C ASP A 78 4.90 -9.01 6.93
N TYR A 79 3.57 -8.97 7.05
CA TYR A 79 2.82 -9.91 7.87
C TYR A 79 3.00 -11.37 7.41
N LEU A 80 2.96 -11.63 6.11
CA LEU A 80 3.15 -12.98 5.57
C LEU A 80 4.56 -13.50 5.84
N LYS A 81 5.60 -12.66 5.68
CA LYS A 81 6.98 -13.03 5.99
C LYS A 81 7.21 -13.23 7.48
N PHE A 82 6.59 -12.42 8.32
CA PHE A 82 6.60 -12.63 9.76
C PHE A 82 5.93 -13.97 10.13
N LYS A 83 4.74 -14.23 9.57
CA LYS A 83 4.01 -15.47 9.80
C LYS A 83 4.82 -16.69 9.38
N GLU A 84 5.49 -16.64 8.24
CA GLU A 84 6.37 -17.71 7.75
C GLU A 84 7.51 -18.00 8.73
N LYS A 85 8.19 -16.96 9.23
CA LYS A 85 9.25 -17.09 10.24
C LYS A 85 8.75 -17.77 11.52
N ILE A 86 7.63 -17.29 12.06
CA ILE A 86 7.05 -17.85 13.30
C ILE A 86 6.52 -19.29 13.10
N GLN A 87 6.05 -19.65 11.90
CA GLN A 87 5.64 -21.03 11.61
C GLN A 87 6.81 -21.98 11.41
N SER A 88 7.96 -21.46 10.97
CA SER A 88 9.21 -22.24 10.85
C SER A 88 9.96 -22.38 12.16
N GLU A 89 9.74 -21.47 13.12
CA GLU A 89 10.36 -21.46 14.45
C GLU A 89 9.47 -22.18 15.48
N ASP A 90 10.07 -22.98 16.38
CA ASP A 90 9.34 -23.62 17.48
C ASP A 90 8.69 -22.52 18.36
N PRO A 91 7.38 -22.57 18.65
CA PRO A 91 6.66 -21.53 19.41
C PRO A 91 7.30 -21.15 20.75
N VAL A 92 8.08 -22.06 21.35
CA VAL A 92 8.79 -21.84 22.62
C VAL A 92 9.98 -20.87 22.47
N GLU A 93 10.59 -20.80 21.29
CA GLU A 93 11.80 -20.01 21.07
C GLU A 93 11.46 -18.58 20.63
N ALA A 94 10.34 -18.38 19.92
CA ALA A 94 9.86 -17.06 19.52
C ALA A 94 9.47 -16.16 20.72
N LEU A 95 8.95 -16.75 21.81
CA LEU A 95 8.55 -16.02 23.02
C LEU A 95 9.73 -15.59 23.91
N LYS A 96 10.90 -16.18 23.75
CA LYS A 96 12.10 -15.80 24.54
C LYS A 96 12.82 -14.57 23.99
N LYS A 97 12.47 -14.11 22.79
CA LYS A 97 13.17 -13.04 22.08
C LYS A 97 12.42 -11.71 22.08
N SER A 98 11.25 -11.64 22.72
CA SER A 98 10.46 -10.41 22.93
C SER A 98 10.80 -9.71 24.22
#